data_AF-A0A3B1ABH5-F1
#
_entry.id   AF-A0A3B1ABH5-F1
#
_cell.length_a   1.000
_cell.length_b   1.000
_cell.length_c   1.000
_cell.angle_alpha   90.00
_cell.angle_beta   90.00
_cell.angle_gamma   90.00
#
_symmetry.space_group_name_H-M   'P 1'
#
loop_
_entity.id
_entity.type
_entity.pdbx_description
1 polymer ?
#
loop_
_entity_poly.entity_id
_entity_poly.type
_entity_poly.pdbx_seq_one_letter_code
_entity_poly.pdbx_strand_id
1 'polypeptide(L)' 'MKITYDPAKREATLISRKLDMARAGEFFDGPTITVEDDRKDYGEKRYISIGFLDKRMVFIAWTPR' A
#
# COMPACT_ATOMS: atom_id res chain seq x y z
N MET A 1 8.90 2.89 9.38
CA MET A 1 7.64 3.66 9.27
C MET A 1 6.57 3.05 10.18
N LYS A 2 5.72 3.85 10.84
CA LYS A 2 4.55 3.30 11.56
C LYS A 2 3.44 3.02 10.54
N ILE A 3 2.97 1.78 10.47
CA ILE A 3 2.00 1.33 9.48
C ILE A 3 0.84 0.64 10.21
N THR A 4 -0.38 1.04 9.89
CA THR A 4 -1.60 0.40 10.38
C THR A 4 -2.45 -0.04 9.21
N TYR A 5 -3.17 -1.15 9.38
CA TYR A 5 -4.07 -1.70 8.38
C TYR A 5 -5.20 -2.44 9.08
N ASP A 6 -6.34 -2.56 8.41
CA ASP A 6 -7.44 -3.42 8.84
C ASP A 6 -7.02 -4.90 8.70
N PRO A 7 -7.13 -5.71 9.78
CA PRO A 7 -6.72 -7.12 9.73
C PRO A 7 -7.48 -7.97 8.71
N ALA A 8 -8.79 -7.75 8.53
CA ALA A 8 -9.59 -8.50 7.56
C ALA A 8 -9.19 -8.14 6.13
N LYS A 9 -8.90 -6.87 5.87
CA LYS A 9 -8.39 -6.40 4.57
C LYS A 9 -6.99 -6.95 4.27
N ARG A 10 -6.11 -7.05 5.27
CA ARG A 10 -4.80 -7.70 5.15
C ARG A 10 -4.97 -9.15 4.73
N GLU A 11 -5.79 -9.91 5.46
CA GLU A 11 -6.02 -11.34 5.20
C GLU A 11 -6.57 -11.58 3.77
N ALA A 12 -7.59 -10.81 3.39
CA ALA A 12 -8.17 -10.89 2.04
C ALA A 12 -7.13 -10.57 0.94
N THR A 13 -6.25 -9.60 1.18
CA THR A 13 -5.18 -9.22 0.23
C THR A 13 -4.10 -10.29 0.14
N LEU A 14 -3.74 -10.89 1.29
CA LEU A 14 -2.77 -11.98 1.34
C LEU A 14 -3.27 -13.20 0.56
N ILE A 15 -4.53 -13.59 0.76
CA ILE A 15 -5.13 -14.73 0.06
C ILE A 15 -5.23 -14.48 -1.45
N SER A 16 -5.82 -13.35 -1.84
CA SER A 16 -6.18 -13.06 -3.23
C SER A 16 -5.03 -12.56 -4.09
N ARG A 17 -4.08 -11.79 -3.52
CA ARG A 17 -2.99 -11.14 -4.27
C ARG A 17 -1.60 -11.66 -3.92
N LYS A 18 -1.49 -12.51 -2.89
CA LYS A 18 -0.23 -12.99 -2.32
C LYS A 18 0.69 -11.83 -1.90
N LEU A 19 0.09 -10.80 -1.33
CA LEU A 19 0.77 -9.60 -0.83
C LEU A 19 0.39 -9.37 0.63
N ASP A 20 1.39 -9.19 1.48
CA ASP A 20 1.18 -8.93 2.90
C ASP A 20 1.37 -7.43 3.21
N MET A 21 0.32 -6.78 3.74
CA MET A 21 0.38 -5.37 4.16
C MET A 21 1.38 -5.13 5.29
N ALA A 22 1.71 -6.15 6.10
CA ALA A 22 2.74 -6.06 7.13
C ALA A 22 4.13 -5.76 6.54
N ARG A 23 4.35 -6.10 5.26
CA ARG A 23 5.60 -5.86 4.54
C ARG A 23 5.65 -4.52 3.81
N ALA A 24 4.66 -3.65 4.00
CA ALA A 24 4.66 -2.34 3.37
C ALA A 24 5.91 -1.51 3.74
N GLY A 25 6.49 -1.71 4.93
CA GLY A 25 7.75 -1.06 5.31
C GLY A 25 8.88 -1.37 4.33
N GLU A 26 9.09 -2.65 4.01
CA GLU A 26 10.12 -3.09 3.05
C GLU A 26 9.92 -2.48 1.66
N PHE A 27 8.66 -2.32 1.24
CA PHE A 27 8.33 -1.66 -0.03
C PHE A 27 8.73 -0.18 -0.02
N PHE A 28 8.50 0.53 1.08
CA PHE A 28 8.83 1.96 1.21
C PHE A 28 10.33 2.23 1.49
N ASP A 29 11.06 1.23 1.97
CA ASP A 29 12.52 1.31 2.10
C ASP A 29 13.22 1.28 0.72
N GLY A 30 12.53 0.83 -0.31
CA GLY A 30 12.99 0.88 -1.71
C GLY A 30 12.55 2.14 -2.47
N PRO A 31 12.99 2.29 -3.73
CA PRO A 31 12.53 3.38 -4.59
C PRO A 31 11.03 3.27 -4.87
N THR A 32 10.30 4.34 -4.60
CA THR A 32 8.86 4.43 -4.88
C THR A 32 8.52 5.74 -5.58
N ILE A 33 7.50 5.70 -6.44
CA ILE A 33 6.84 6.88 -6.98
C ILE A 33 5.47 6.97 -6.32
N THR A 34 5.17 8.10 -5.70
CA THR A 34 3.90 8.33 -5.01
C THR A 34 3.11 9.43 -5.71
N VAL A 35 1.82 9.16 -5.93
CA VAL A 35 0.87 10.10 -6.52
C VAL A 35 -0.38 10.18 -5.65
N GLU A 36 -1.06 11.32 -5.66
CA GLU A 36 -2.37 11.45 -5.03
C GLU A 36 -3.41 10.61 -5.79
N ASP A 37 -4.31 9.94 -5.06
CA ASP A 37 -5.42 9.16 -5.60
C ASP A 37 -6.70 10.01 -5.56
N ASP A 38 -6.86 10.86 -6.57
CA ASP A 38 -7.98 11.80 -6.75
C ASP A 38 -9.12 11.21 -7.61
N ARG A 39 -9.09 9.90 -7.89
CA ARG A 39 -10.08 9.23 -8.76
C ARG A 39 -11.52 9.32 -8.25
N LYS A 40 -11.70 9.52 -6.93
CA LYS A 40 -12.97 9.71 -6.23
C LYS A 40 -12.74 10.55 -4.99
N ASP A 41 -13.79 11.23 -4.52
CA ASP A 41 -13.78 11.79 -3.17
C ASP A 41 -13.95 10.66 -2.16
N TYR A 42 -12.85 10.32 -1.46
CA TYR A 42 -12.82 9.29 -0.43
C TYR A 42 -13.08 9.85 0.99
N GLY A 43 -13.33 11.16 1.13
CA GLY A 43 -13.49 11.84 2.42
C GLY A 43 -12.19 12.05 3.21
N GLU A 44 -11.05 11.54 2.71
CA GLU A 44 -9.70 11.77 3.24
C GLU A 44 -8.68 11.76 2.09
N LYS A 45 -7.50 12.39 2.32
CA LYS A 45 -6.40 12.31 1.35
C LYS A 45 -5.91 10.89 1.21
N ARG A 46 -5.76 10.45 -0.02
CA ARG A 46 -5.27 9.11 -0.35
C ARG A 46 -4.14 9.21 -1.36
N TYR A 47 -3.18 8.31 -1.23
CA TYR A 47 -2.06 8.20 -2.13
C TYR A 47 -1.97 6.78 -2.68
N ILE A 48 -1.40 6.66 -3.87
CA ILE A 48 -0.93 5.41 -4.45
C ILE A 48 0.56 5.52 -4.64
N SER A 49 1.29 4.54 -4.11
CA SER A 49 2.72 4.38 -4.33
C SER A 49 2.96 3.16 -5.22
N ILE A 50 3.84 3.33 -6.19
CA ILE A 50 4.31 2.30 -7.12
C ILE A 50 5.78 2.02 -6.78
N GLY A 51 6.14 0.74 -6.67
CA GLY A 51 7.49 0.32 -6.31
C GLY A 51 7.65 -1.20 -6.46
N PHE A 52 8.66 -1.76 -5.82
CA PHE A 52 8.97 -3.18 -5.90
C PHE A 52 8.99 -3.85 -4.52
N LEU A 53 8.50 -5.08 -4.46
CA LEU A 53 8.66 -6.00 -3.33
C LEU A 53 9.07 -7.37 -3.89
N ASP A 54 10.17 -7.96 -3.41
CA ASP A 54 10.74 -9.22 -3.92
C ASP A 54 10.85 -9.29 -5.47
N LYS A 55 11.28 -8.19 -6.10
CA LYS A 55 11.39 -8.02 -7.57
C LYS A 55 10.05 -8.00 -8.33
N ARG A 56 8.92 -8.00 -7.63
CA ARG A 56 7.58 -7.81 -8.22
C ARG A 56 7.18 -6.34 -8.11
N MET A 57 6.71 -5.75 -9.20
CA MET A 57 6.11 -4.41 -9.15
C MET A 57 4.79 -4.48 -8.38
N VAL A 58 4.62 -3.61 -7.38
CA VAL A 58 3.46 -3.56 -6.48
C VAL A 58 2.93 -2.13 -6.42
N PHE A 59 1.60 -2.04 -6.31
CA PHE A 59 0.89 -0.80 -6.03
C PHE A 59 0.32 -0.86 -4.62
N ILE A 60 0.65 0.12 -3.78
CA ILE A 60 0.10 0.26 -2.43
C ILE A 60 -0.73 1.55 -2.38
N ALA A 61 -2.00 1.42 -1.98
CA ALA A 61 -2.85 2.57 -1.70
C ALA A 61 -2.96 2.80 -0.18
N TRP A 62 -2.72 4.03 0.27
CA TRP A 62 -2.61 4.36 1.69
C TRP A 62 -3.12 5.78 1.98
N THR A 63 -3.40 6.06 3.25
CA THR A 63 -3.78 7.40 3.73
C THR A 63 -2.82 7.82 4.85
N PRO A 64 -2.44 9.10 4.93
CA PRO A 64 -1.58 9.58 6.02
C PRO A 64 -2.31 9.47 7.36
N ARG A 65 -1.58 9.11 8.42
CA ARG A 65 -2.09 8.96 9.78
C ARG A 65 -1.16 9.64 10.77
#